data_AF-A0A932NG72-F1
#
_entry.id   AF-A0A932NG72-F1
#
_cell.length_a   1.000
_cell.length_b   1.000
_cell.length_c   1.000
_cell.angle_alpha   90.00
_cell.angle_beta   90.00
_cell.angle_gamma   90.00
#
_symmetry.space_group_name_H-M   'P 1'
#
loop_
_entity.id
_entity.type
_entity.pdbx_description
1 polymer ?
#
loop_
_entity_poly.entity_id
_entity_poly.type
_entity_poly.pdbx_seq_one_letter_code
_entity_poly.pdbx_strand_id
1 'polypeptide(L)'
;MIFPFFYWVVLPLLAGWGLVTLIKRSPRPVAPDVAALVAKEPLTKDAYAAARRDAEGLHPLGVFEKLIEASDAAYRDRADSLKSGRKAAFLVFGADGVVVEQIDS
;
A
#
# COMPACT_ATOMS: atom_id res chain seq x y z
N MET A 1 17.20 -42.18 -18.04
CA MET A 1 15.87 -41.54 -18.20
C MET A 1 15.56 -40.47 -17.14
N ILE A 2 16.56 -39.91 -16.43
CA ILE A 2 16.37 -38.90 -15.36
C ILE A 2 16.43 -37.45 -15.91
N PHE A 3 17.02 -37.27 -17.09
CA PHE A 3 17.25 -35.97 -17.71
C PHE A 3 16.00 -35.12 -18.02
N PRO A 4 14.84 -35.68 -18.48
CA PRO A 4 13.66 -34.85 -18.73
C PRO A 4 13.00 -34.35 -17.45
N PHE A 5 13.16 -35.03 -16.30
CA PHE A 5 12.53 -34.62 -15.05
C PHE A 5 13.18 -33.35 -14.47
N PHE A 6 14.51 -33.25 -14.52
CA PHE A 6 15.22 -32.05 -14.06
C PHE A 6 14.88 -30.82 -14.90
N TYR A 7 14.78 -30.95 -16.22
CA TYR A 7 14.46 -29.83 -17.10
C TYR A 7 13.01 -29.34 -16.90
N TRP A 8 12.05 -30.26 -16.75
CA TRP A 8 10.63 -29.90 -16.64
C TRP A 8 10.17 -29.52 -15.23
N VAL A 9 10.93 -29.87 -14.18
CA VAL A 9 10.57 -29.54 -12.80
C VAL A 9 11.50 -28.50 -12.19
N VAL A 10 12.82 -28.67 -12.32
CA VAL A 10 13.80 -27.81 -11.64
C VAL A 10 13.96 -26.48 -12.36
N LEU A 11 13.98 -26.46 -13.70
CA LEU A 11 14.09 -25.22 -14.47
C LEU A 11 12.92 -24.24 -14.22
N PRO A 12 11.63 -24.64 -14.26
CA PRO A 12 10.54 -23.73 -13.94
C PRO A 12 10.50 -23.31 -12.47
N LEU A 13 10.93 -24.15 -11.54
CA LEU A 13 11.07 -23.77 -10.13
C LEU A 13 12.15 -22.70 -9.93
N LEU A 14 13.33 -22.86 -10.55
CA LEU A 14 14.39 -21.86 -10.49
C LEU A 14 14.01 -20.56 -11.22
N ALA A 15 13.34 -20.66 -12.36
CA ALA A 15 12.82 -19.50 -13.08
C ALA A 15 11.76 -18.75 -12.26
N GLY A 16 10.84 -19.47 -11.61
CA GLY A 16 9.85 -18.89 -10.70
C GLY A 16 10.50 -18.24 -9.49
N TRP A 17 11.50 -18.89 -8.88
CA TRP A 17 12.24 -18.33 -7.75
C TRP A 17 13.04 -17.07 -8.12
N GLY A 18 13.70 -17.08 -9.28
CA GLY A 18 14.38 -15.92 -9.84
C GLY A 18 13.42 -14.76 -10.12
N LEU A 19 12.25 -15.05 -10.66
CA LEU A 19 11.23 -14.03 -10.90
C LEU A 19 10.70 -13.42 -9.60
N VAL A 20 10.41 -14.23 -8.58
CA VAL A 20 9.94 -13.76 -7.27
C VAL A 20 10.98 -12.89 -6.59
N THR A 21 12.25 -13.28 -6.63
CA THR A 21 13.33 -12.48 -6.04
C THR A 21 13.53 -11.15 -6.77
N LEU A 22 13.37 -11.13 -8.09
CA LEU A 22 13.47 -9.92 -8.90
C LEU A 22 12.30 -8.97 -8.64
N ILE A 23 11.07 -9.50 -8.53
CA ILE A 23 9.86 -8.72 -8.15
C ILE A 23 10.01 -8.13 -6.75
N LYS A 24 10.46 -8.93 -5.76
CA LYS A 24 10.66 -8.45 -4.38
C LYS A 24 11.71 -7.33 -4.27
N ARG A 25 12.65 -7.27 -5.22
CA ARG A 25 13.70 -6.25 -5.27
C ARG A 25 13.25 -4.96 -5.96
N SER A 26 12.15 -4.99 -6.71
CA SER A 26 11.60 -3.78 -7.31
C SER A 26 10.98 -2.88 -6.23
N PRO A 27 11.30 -1.57 -6.22
CA PRO A 27 10.68 -0.64 -5.28
C PRO A 27 9.18 -0.63 -5.53
N ARG A 28 8.39 -0.82 -4.47
CA ARG A 28 6.94 -0.74 -4.58
C ARG A 28 6.55 0.66 -5.05
N PRO A 29 5.61 0.78 -6.00
CA PRO A 29 5.20 2.08 -6.49
C PRO A 29 4.56 2.87 -5.35
N VAL A 30 5.20 3.98 -4.97
CA VAL A 30 4.66 4.97 -4.04
C VAL A 30 3.92 6.00 -4.87
N ALA A 31 2.67 6.28 -4.51
CA ALA A 31 1.91 7.31 -5.20
C ALA A 31 2.56 8.70 -4.97
N PRO A 32 2.70 9.54 -6.00
CA PRO A 32 3.50 10.78 -5.92
C PRO A 32 2.94 11.80 -4.90
N ASP A 33 1.64 11.78 -4.69
CA ASP A 33 0.94 12.59 -3.68
C ASP A 33 1.18 12.07 -2.25
N VAL A 34 1.25 10.75 -2.06
CA VAL A 34 1.63 10.14 -0.77
C VAL A 34 3.10 10.44 -0.47
N ALA A 35 3.98 10.35 -1.47
CA ALA A 35 5.39 10.74 -1.31
C ALA A 35 5.53 12.22 -0.91
N ALA A 36 4.73 13.11 -1.51
CA ALA A 36 4.72 14.53 -1.16
C ALA A 36 4.21 14.79 0.26
N LEU A 37 3.24 14.00 0.73
CA LEU A 37 2.72 14.10 2.09
C LEU A 37 3.74 13.58 3.11
N VAL A 38 4.34 12.41 2.87
CA VAL A 38 5.40 11.84 3.73
C VAL A 38 6.65 12.73 3.76
N ALA A 39 6.96 13.42 2.67
CA ALA A 39 8.07 14.39 2.64
C ALA A 39 7.80 15.63 3.50
N LYS A 40 6.53 16.04 3.66
CA LYS A 40 6.13 17.15 4.54
C LYS A 40 6.03 16.72 5.99
N GLU A 41 5.45 15.54 6.22
CA GLU A 41 5.22 14.96 7.54
C GLU A 41 5.85 13.55 7.60
N PRO A 42 7.14 13.46 7.94
CA PRO A 42 7.82 12.17 8.02
C PRO A 42 7.27 11.35 9.19
N LEU A 43 6.91 10.10 8.88
CA LEU A 43 6.41 9.15 9.86
C LEU A 43 7.56 8.39 10.52
N THR A 44 7.37 7.97 11.76
CA THR A 44 8.25 6.99 12.42
C THR A 44 8.11 5.62 11.77
N LYS A 45 9.17 4.80 11.77
CA LYS A 45 9.20 3.49 11.07
C LYS A 45 8.05 2.54 11.41
N ASP A 46 7.55 2.63 12.63
CA ASP A 46 6.50 1.74 13.15
C ASP A 46 5.11 2.39 13.10
N ALA A 47 5.00 3.58 12.51
CA ALA A 47 3.73 4.28 12.38
C ALA A 47 3.11 4.12 10.99
N TYR A 48 1.78 4.18 10.98
CA TYR A 48 0.92 4.13 9.82
C TYR A 48 0.13 5.42 9.74
N ALA A 49 0.08 6.04 8.57
CA ALA A 49 -0.78 7.18 8.33
C ALA A 49 -1.99 6.76 7.50
N ALA A 50 -3.13 7.37 7.82
CA ALA A 50 -4.33 7.30 7.01
C ALA A 50 -4.55 8.65 6.33
N ALA A 51 -4.95 8.63 5.06
CA ALA A 51 -5.31 9.84 4.32
C ALA A 51 -6.52 9.59 3.43
N ARG A 52 -7.30 10.64 3.20
CA ARG A 52 -8.37 10.68 2.22
C ARG A 52 -7.87 11.40 0.97
N ARG A 53 -8.02 10.77 -0.19
CA ARG A 53 -7.81 11.35 -1.50
C ARG A 53 -9.17 11.70 -2.12
N ASP A 54 -9.43 12.97 -2.32
CA ASP A 54 -10.63 13.46 -3.01
C ASP A 54 -10.23 14.38 -4.20
N ALA A 55 -11.19 15.12 -4.75
CA ALA A 55 -10.94 16.00 -5.89
C ALA A 55 -10.04 17.22 -5.56
N GLU A 56 -9.92 17.59 -4.28
CA GLU A 56 -9.12 18.72 -3.82
C GLU A 56 -7.68 18.29 -3.52
N GLY A 57 -7.48 17.01 -3.19
CA GLY A 57 -6.17 16.40 -3.08
C GLY A 57 -6.12 15.32 -2.01
N LEU A 58 -4.93 15.16 -1.41
CA LEU A 58 -4.68 14.21 -0.35
C LEU A 58 -4.74 14.92 1.01
N HIS A 59 -5.68 14.51 1.85
CA HIS A 59 -5.93 15.06 3.17
C HIS A 59 -5.56 14.05 4.26
N PRO A 60 -4.68 14.39 5.21
CA PRO A 60 -4.32 13.48 6.30
C PRO A 60 -5.51 13.28 7.25
N LEU A 61 -5.79 12.03 7.60
CA LEU A 61 -6.79 11.64 8.61
C LEU A 61 -6.16 11.40 9.99
N GLY A 62 -4.86 11.10 10.03
CA GLY A 62 -4.10 10.92 11.26
C GLY A 62 -2.93 9.97 11.10
N VAL A 63 -2.13 9.88 12.17
CA VAL A 63 -0.99 8.96 12.31
C VAL A 63 -1.25 8.05 13.50
N PHE A 64 -1.02 6.75 13.30
CA PHE A 64 -1.35 5.70 14.24
C PHE A 64 -0.16 4.75 14.41
N GLU A 65 -0.02 4.15 15.58
CA GLU A 65 1.03 3.15 15.82
C GLU A 65 0.67 1.78 15.24
N LYS A 66 -0.63 1.48 15.09
CA LYS A 66 -1.09 0.19 14.57
C LYS A 66 -1.80 0.36 13.24
N LEU A 67 -1.51 -0.57 12.32
CA LEU A 67 -2.18 -0.64 11.02
C LEU A 67 -3.70 -0.68 11.17
N ILE A 68 -4.20 -1.49 12.11
CA ILE A 68 -5.65 -1.66 12.31
C ILE A 68 -6.33 -0.35 12.74
N GLU A 69 -5.67 0.49 13.53
CA GLU A 69 -6.21 1.77 13.98
C GLU A 69 -6.27 2.77 12.81
N ALA A 70 -5.27 2.75 11.93
CA ALA A 70 -5.25 3.54 10.70
C ALA A 70 -6.36 3.08 9.72
N SER A 71 -6.51 1.77 9.53
CA SER A 71 -7.59 1.21 8.71
C SER A 71 -8.97 1.57 9.28
N ASP A 72 -9.19 1.42 10.59
CA ASP A 72 -10.45 1.80 11.24
C ASP A 72 -10.77 3.29 11.08
N ALA A 73 -9.77 4.16 11.11
CA ALA A 73 -9.95 5.58 10.81
C ALA A 73 -10.38 5.81 9.36
N ALA A 74 -9.73 5.14 8.40
CA ALA A 74 -10.07 5.21 6.99
C ALA A 74 -11.50 4.70 6.70
N TYR A 75 -11.91 3.56 7.30
CA TYR A 75 -13.27 3.04 7.14
C TYR A 75 -14.34 3.93 7.77
N ARG A 76 -14.04 4.58 8.91
CA ARG A 76 -14.95 5.56 9.52
C ARG A 76 -15.18 6.76 8.61
N ASP A 77 -14.11 7.36 8.08
CA ASP A 77 -14.24 8.53 7.20
C ASP A 77 -14.86 8.15 5.85
N ARG A 78 -14.67 6.91 5.38
CA ARG A 78 -15.40 6.37 4.23
C ARG A 78 -16.90 6.32 4.47
N ALA A 79 -17.33 5.80 5.62
CA ALA A 79 -18.75 5.74 5.95
C ALA A 79 -19.37 7.15 5.97
N ASP A 80 -18.64 8.14 6.48
CA ASP A 80 -19.11 9.53 6.52
C ASP A 80 -19.07 10.21 5.14
N SER A 81 -18.10 9.86 4.29
CA SER A 81 -18.03 10.30 2.90
C SER A 81 -19.18 9.73 2.06
N LEU A 82 -19.51 8.45 2.25
CA LEU A 82 -20.67 7.81 1.61
C LEU A 82 -21.99 8.45 2.03
N LYS A 83 -22.17 8.75 3.34
CA LYS A 83 -23.36 9.46 3.82
C LYS A 83 -23.49 10.87 3.23
N SER A 84 -22.36 11.53 3.00
CA SER A 84 -22.31 12.88 2.42
C SER A 84 -22.31 12.88 0.87
N GLY A 85 -22.37 11.70 0.23
CA GLY A 85 -22.38 11.56 -1.22
C GLY A 85 -21.07 11.97 -1.91
N ARG A 86 -19.97 12.05 -1.15
CA ARG A 86 -18.65 12.43 -1.67
C ARG A 86 -17.88 11.19 -2.11
N LYS A 87 -17.30 11.24 -3.32
CA LYS A 87 -16.39 10.22 -3.82
C LYS A 87 -14.97 10.52 -3.34
N ALA A 88 -14.38 9.59 -2.60
CA ALA A 88 -13.01 9.67 -2.15
C ALA A 88 -12.37 8.27 -2.11
N ALA A 89 -11.06 8.21 -2.30
CA ALA A 89 -10.25 7.03 -2.02
C ALA A 89 -9.57 7.21 -0.67
N PHE A 90 -9.53 6.19 0.15
CA PHE A 90 -8.89 6.21 1.46
C PHE A 90 -7.65 5.35 1.41
N LEU A 91 -6.52 5.90 1.83
CA LEU A 91 -5.20 5.29 1.73
C LEU A 91 -4.60 5.13 3.11
N VAL A 92 -4.10 3.95 3.39
CA VAL A 92 -3.27 3.66 4.57
C VAL A 92 -1.87 3.34 4.08
N PHE A 93 -0.87 4.06 4.59
CA PHE A 93 0.53 3.91 4.17
C PHE A 93 1.49 3.97 5.35
N GLY A 94 2.64 3.30 5.20
CA GLY A 94 3.70 3.31 6.19
C GLY A 94 4.68 4.49 6.00
N ALA A 95 5.73 4.52 6.81
CA ALA A 95 6.80 5.52 6.72
C ALA A 95 7.61 5.50 5.43
N ASP A 96 7.56 4.40 4.69
CA ASP A 96 8.13 4.28 3.35
C ASP A 96 7.23 4.87 2.25
N GLY A 97 6.05 5.38 2.61
CA GLY A 97 5.04 5.89 1.68
C GLY A 97 4.35 4.79 0.87
N VAL A 98 4.65 3.51 1.14
CA VAL A 98 4.01 2.41 0.45
C VAL A 98 2.58 2.29 0.96
N VAL A 99 1.63 2.36 0.03
CA VAL A 99 0.22 2.14 0.33
C VAL A 99 0.03 0.67 0.69
N VAL A 100 -0.37 0.43 1.93
CA VAL A 100 -0.65 -0.90 2.50
C VAL A 100 -2.10 -1.29 2.21
N GLU A 101 -3.01 -0.33 2.28
CA GLU A 101 -4.44 -0.53 2.03
C GLU A 101 -5.01 0.67 1.27
N GLN A 102 -5.83 0.39 0.25
CA GLN A 102 -6.62 1.38 -0.46
C GLN A 102 -8.09 0.96 -0.43
N ILE A 103 -8.95 1.86 0.02
CA ILE A 103 -10.39 1.64 0.15
C ILE A 103 -11.09 2.70 -0.69
N ASP A 104 -11.85 2.29 -1.69
CA ASP A 104 -12.59 3.22 -2.54
C ASP A 104 -14.05 3.36 -2.06
N SER A 105 -14.62 4.56 -2.16
CA SER A 105 -16.04 4.85 -1.89
C SER A 105 -16.86 4.96 -3.17
#